data_AF-A0A381DGZ3-F1
#
_entry.id   AF-A0A381DGZ3-F1
#
_cell.length_a   1.000
_cell.length_b   1.000
_cell.length_c   1.000
_cell.angle_alpha   90.00
_cell.angle_beta   90.00
_cell.angle_gamma   90.00
#
_symmetry.space_group_name_H-M   'P 1'
#
loop_
_entity.id
_entity.type
_entity.pdbx_description
1 polymer ?
#
loop_
_entity_poly.entity_id
_entity_poly.type
_entity_poly.pdbx_seq_one_letter_code
_entity_poly.pdbx_strand_id
1 'polypeptide(L)'
;MNENDLFCGDLREKFFDILFHATRNSVEDEIQNLLKKYIAMEHLLEQNGIDLKQVDLFEYENAKILDEKLQNMYMHLSSEILTKSI
;
A
#
# COMPACT_ATOMS: atom_id res chain seq x y z
N MET A 1 -16.71 -3.83 -15.94
CA MET A 1 -16.85 -3.13 -14.65
C MET A 1 -16.30 -1.73 -14.85
N ASN A 2 -17.06 -0.68 -14.52
CA ASN A 2 -16.58 0.70 -14.66
C ASN A 2 -15.66 1.03 -13.46
N GLU A 3 -14.60 1.81 -13.68
CA GLU A 3 -13.70 2.29 -12.61
C GLU A 3 -14.48 2.91 -11.44
N ASN A 4 -15.59 3.60 -11.73
CA ASN A 4 -16.45 4.20 -10.71
C ASN A 4 -17.17 3.18 -9.79
N ASP A 5 -17.41 1.94 -10.23
CA ASP A 5 -18.00 0.90 -9.37
C ASP A 5 -16.96 0.27 -8.44
N LEU A 6 -15.68 0.28 -8.85
CA LEU A 6 -14.55 -0.19 -8.02
C LEU A 6 -14.37 0.68 -6.76
N PHE A 7 -14.82 1.93 -6.76
CA PHE A 7 -14.58 2.88 -5.66
C PHE A 7 -15.81 3.21 -4.79
N CYS A 8 -16.94 2.52 -4.98
CA CYS A 8 -18.13 2.68 -4.13
C CYS A 8 -18.10 1.70 -2.92
N GLY A 9 -17.58 2.09 -1.75
CA GLY A 9 -17.44 1.25 -0.53
C GLY A 9 -16.18 1.58 0.29
N ASP A 10 -15.93 0.86 1.40
CA ASP A 10 -14.65 1.00 2.13
C ASP A 10 -13.50 0.46 1.26
N LEU A 11 -12.59 1.33 0.82
CA LEU A 11 -11.46 0.99 -0.04
C LEU A 11 -10.56 -0.07 0.60
N ARG A 12 -10.49 -0.10 1.94
CA ARG A 12 -9.76 -1.13 2.66
C ARG A 12 -10.36 -2.51 2.42
N GLU A 13 -11.67 -2.65 2.61
CA GLU A 13 -12.38 -3.92 2.41
C GLU A 13 -12.20 -4.41 0.97
N LYS A 14 -12.40 -3.52 0.00
CA LYS A 14 -12.22 -3.85 -1.42
C LYS A 14 -10.80 -4.26 -1.77
N PHE A 15 -9.80 -3.56 -1.23
CA PHE A 15 -8.41 -3.92 -1.44
C PHE A 15 -8.13 -5.35 -0.94
N PHE A 16 -8.59 -5.69 0.27
CA PHE A 16 -8.40 -7.04 0.81
C PHE A 16 -9.19 -8.09 0.02
N ASP A 17 -10.39 -7.77 -0.44
CA ASP A 17 -11.14 -8.65 -1.34
C ASP A 17 -10.36 -8.93 -2.63
N ILE A 18 -9.80 -7.91 -3.28
CA ILE A 18 -8.98 -8.07 -4.49
C ILE A 18 -7.75 -8.92 -4.18
N LEU A 19 -7.07 -8.64 -3.06
CA LEU A 19 -5.86 -9.36 -2.66
C LEU A 19 -6.12 -10.85 -2.40
N PHE A 20 -7.29 -11.20 -1.85
CA PHE A 20 -7.65 -12.60 -1.58
C PHE A 20 -8.18 -13.36 -2.80
N HIS A 21 -8.70 -12.67 -3.81
CA HIS A 21 -9.29 -13.31 -5.00
C HIS A 21 -8.42 -13.23 -6.26
N ALA A 22 -7.38 -12.40 -6.29
CA ALA A 22 -6.44 -12.30 -7.40
C ALA A 22 -5.53 -13.54 -7.53
N THR A 23 -4.82 -13.66 -8.65
CA THR A 23 -3.89 -14.79 -8.83
C THR A 23 -2.72 -14.69 -7.86
N ARG A 24 -2.26 -15.84 -7.35
CA ARG A 24 -1.15 -15.91 -6.40
C ARG A 24 0.10 -15.18 -6.92
N ASN A 25 0.45 -15.35 -8.19
CA ASN A 25 1.64 -14.72 -8.77
C ASN A 25 1.51 -13.19 -8.78
N SER A 26 0.36 -12.65 -9.20
CA SER A 26 0.12 -11.19 -9.22
C SER A 26 0.20 -10.59 -7.82
N VAL A 27 -0.30 -11.30 -6.80
CA VAL A 27 -0.22 -10.87 -5.40
C VAL A 27 1.22 -10.96 -4.89
N GLU A 28 1.92 -12.07 -5.12
CA GLU A 28 3.32 -12.25 -4.70
C GLU A 28 4.23 -11.16 -5.28
N ASP A 29 4.10 -10.88 -6.58
CA ASP A 29 4.88 -9.84 -7.25
C ASP A 29 4.63 -8.46 -6.65
N GLU A 30 3.36 -8.09 -6.41
CA GLU A 30 3.04 -6.76 -5.88
C GLU A 30 3.46 -6.60 -4.42
N ILE A 31 3.22 -7.61 -3.59
CA ILE A 31 3.67 -7.60 -2.19
C ILE A 31 5.19 -7.57 -2.11
N GLN A 32 5.90 -8.32 -2.96
CA GLN A 32 7.36 -8.28 -3.00
C GLN A 32 7.88 -6.89 -3.41
N ASN A 33 7.20 -6.20 -4.33
CA ASN A 33 7.54 -4.82 -4.71
C ASN A 33 7.31 -3.83 -3.56
N LEU A 34 6.20 -3.97 -2.83
CA LEU A 34 5.90 -3.16 -1.65
C LEU A 34 6.97 -3.33 -0.56
N LEU A 35 7.35 -4.58 -0.27
CA LEU A 35 8.39 -4.90 0.71
C LEU A 35 9.77 -4.35 0.31
N LYS A 36 10.15 -4.47 -0.97
CA LYS A 36 11.41 -3.89 -1.47
C LYS A 36 11.45 -2.37 -1.30
N LYS A 37 10.33 -1.68 -1.58
CA LYS A 37 10.23 -0.23 -1.37
C LYS A 37 10.34 0.12 0.11
N TYR A 38 9.67 -0.63 0.99
CA TYR A 38 9.77 -0.45 2.44
C TYR A 38 11.23 -0.56 2.93
N ILE A 39 11.91 -1.65 2.59
CA ILE A 39 13.32 -1.87 2.97
C ILE A 39 14.22 -0.76 2.42
N ALA A 40 14.02 -0.35 1.17
CA ALA A 40 14.81 0.73 0.58
C ALA A 40 14.59 2.08 1.30
N MET A 41 13.36 2.38 1.71
CA MET A 41 13.06 3.59 2.49
C MET A 41 13.66 3.51 3.89
N GLU A 42 13.55 2.37 4.57
CA GLU A 42 14.16 2.15 5.88
C GLU A 42 15.68 2.38 5.83
N HIS A 43 16.38 1.72 4.91
CA HIS A 43 17.83 1.93 4.76
C HIS A 43 18.20 3.36 4.36
N LEU A 44 17.38 4.03 3.54
CA LEU A 44 17.62 5.43 3.20
C LEU A 44 17.49 6.33 4.44
N LEU A 45 16.49 6.10 5.30
CA LEU A 45 16.32 6.84 6.55
C LEU A 45 17.50 6.62 7.50
N GLU A 46 17.92 5.36 7.68
CA GLU A 46 19.09 5.01 8.50
C GLU A 46 20.37 5.70 8.01
N GLN A 47 20.61 5.71 6.71
CA GLN A 47 21.75 6.40 6.10
C GLN A 47 21.74 7.92 6.32
N ASN A 48 20.55 8.50 6.53
CA ASN A 48 20.37 9.91 6.84
C ASN A 48 20.28 10.19 8.36
N GLY A 49 20.56 9.18 9.20
CA GLY A 49 20.57 9.32 10.66
C GLY A 49 19.19 9.44 11.28
N ILE A 50 18.14 9.00 10.57
CA ILE A 50 16.77 8.93 11.09
C ILE A 50 16.55 7.54 11.66
N ASP A 51 16.26 7.44 12.95
CA ASP A 51 15.95 6.16 13.59
C ASP A 51 14.45 5.79 13.51
N LEU A 52 14.11 4.54 13.81
CA LEU A 52 12.73 4.06 13.80
C LEU A 52 11.82 4.79 14.81
N LYS A 53 12.35 5.31 15.92
CA LYS A 53 11.54 6.06 16.89
C LYS A 53 11.09 7.41 16.33
N GLN A 54 11.91 8.03 15.49
CA GLN A 54 11.53 9.24 14.77
C GLN A 54 10.44 8.95 13.74
N VAL A 55 10.45 7.76 13.12
CA VAL A 55 9.36 7.29 12.25
C VAL A 55 8.07 7.11 13.06
N ASP A 56 8.12 6.42 14.20
CA ASP A 56 6.96 6.23 15.07
C ASP A 56 6.34 7.56 15.53
N LEU A 57 7.18 8.53 15.91
CA LEU A 57 6.73 9.85 16.30
C LEU A 57 6.09 10.59 15.11
N PHE A 58 6.71 10.50 13.93
CA PHE A 58 6.16 11.07 12.70
C PHE A 58 4.78 10.46 12.38
N GLU A 59 4.62 9.15 12.54
CA GLU A 59 3.34 8.48 12.32
C GLU A 59 2.25 8.99 13.27
N TYR A 60 2.57 9.10 14.55
CA TYR A 60 1.64 9.62 15.56
C TYR A 60 1.22 11.07 15.26
N GLU A 61 2.19 11.94 14.94
CA GLU A 61 1.94 13.36 14.66
C GLU A 61 1.17 13.58 13.35
N ASN A 62 1.28 12.65 12.39
CA ASN A 62 0.72 12.79 11.05
C ASN A 62 -0.38 11.77 10.74
N ALA A 63 -0.96 11.12 11.75
CA ALA A 63 -1.90 10.01 11.61
C ALA A 63 -3.02 10.27 10.59
N LYS A 64 -3.65 11.45 10.64
CA LYS A 64 -4.72 11.81 9.68
C LYS A 64 -4.24 11.83 8.22
N ILE A 65 -3.05 12.40 7.97
CA ILE A 65 -2.48 12.46 6.62
C ILE A 65 -2.07 11.06 6.15
N LEU A 66 -1.62 10.21 7.07
CA LEU A 66 -1.29 8.83 6.78
C LEU A 66 -2.53 8.01 6.46
N ASP A 67 -3.64 8.21 7.17
CA ASP A 67 -4.93 7.59 6.84
C ASP A 67 -5.38 7.96 5.43
N GLU A 68 -5.33 9.25 5.05
CA GLU A 68 -5.66 9.70 3.69
C GLU A 68 -4.73 9.08 2.63
N LYS A 69 -3.43 9.01 2.91
CA LYS A 69 -2.46 8.36 2.01
C LYS A 69 -2.65 6.85 1.93
N LEU A 70 -3.07 6.21 3.02
CA LEU A 70 -3.35 4.79 3.08
C LEU A 70 -4.54 4.42 2.18
N GLN A 71 -5.57 5.27 2.13
CA GLN A 71 -6.67 5.10 1.17
C GLN A 71 -6.17 5.13 -0.29
N ASN A 72 -5.28 6.05 -0.62
CA ASN A 72 -4.66 6.11 -1.96
C ASN A 72 -3.81 4.87 -2.26
N MET A 73 -3.11 4.33 -1.25
CA MET A 73 -2.33 3.10 -1.38
C MET A 73 -3.23 1.90 -1.66
N TYR A 74 -4.39 1.78 -0.99
CA TYR A 74 -5.37 0.73 -1.29
C TYR A 74 -5.83 0.78 -2.75
N MET A 75 -6.12 1.98 -3.27
CA MET A 75 -6.48 2.15 -4.68
C MET A 75 -5.34 1.75 -5.63
N HIS A 76 -4.13 2.25 -5.37
CA HIS A 76 -2.98 1.99 -6.23
C HIS A 76 -2.64 0.50 -6.30
N LEU A 77 -2.51 -0.16 -5.15
CA LEU A 77 -2.17 -1.59 -5.09
C LEU A 77 -3.28 -2.45 -5.70
N SER A 78 -4.55 -2.10 -5.50
CA SER A 78 -5.67 -2.77 -6.16
C SER A 78 -5.55 -2.70 -7.68
N SER A 79 -5.23 -1.53 -8.22
CA SER A 79 -5.02 -1.33 -9.67
C SER A 79 -3.86 -2.18 -10.20
N GLU A 80 -2.73 -2.22 -9.50
CA GLU A 80 -1.55 -2.99 -9.91
C GLU A 80 -1.82 -4.50 -9.92
N ILE A 81 -2.48 -5.01 -8.87
CA ILE A 81 -2.83 -6.44 -8.75
C ILE A 81 -3.79 -6.85 -9.87
N LEU A 82 -4.83 -6.04 -10.14
CA LEU A 82 -5.81 -6.32 -11.19
C LEU A 82 -5.19 -6.25 -12.59
N THR A 83 -4.35 -5.25 -12.87
CA THR A 83 -3.70 -5.10 -14.19
C THR A 83 -2.82 -6.31 -14.52
N LYS A 84 -2.19 -6.92 -13.51
CA LYS A 84 -1.37 -8.13 -13.66
C LYS A 84 -2.15 -9.45 -13.66
N SER A 85 -3.47 -9.38 -13.47
CA SER A 85 -4.35 -10.56 -13.46
C SER A 85 -5.11 -10.77 -14.77
N ILE A 86 -4.96 -9.83 -15.73
CA ILE A 86 -5.62 -9.82 -17.05
C ILE A 86 -4.66 -10.33 -18.13
#